data_AF-D1PS39-F1
#
_entry.id   AF-D1PS39-F1
#
_cell.length_a   1.000
_cell.length_b   1.000
_cell.length_c   1.000
_cell.angle_alpha   90.00
_cell.angle_beta   90.00
_cell.angle_gamma   90.00
#
_symmetry.space_group_name_H-M   'P 1'
#
loop_
_entity.id
_entity.type
_entity.pdbx_description
1 polymer ?
#
loop_
_entity_poly.entity_id
_entity_poly.type
_entity_poly.pdbx_seq_one_letter_code
_entity_poly.pdbx_strand_id
1 'polypeptide(L)'
;MSQLTEIVASVELVTRSLEQTRQGSVAWQRQLAQDVSVIIDQAGGSAGPEIRDCLVAVRSAITAVQQMQASLDACIGIANDWIAGAAGAGTPPPVAGHVMSFGAEPEPDEEVHGHRR
;
A
#
# COMPACT_ATOMS: atom_id res chain seq x y z
N MET A 1 22.65 1.81 -22.39
CA MET A 1 21.26 1.48 -21.99
C MET A 1 20.48 2.78 -21.95
N SER A 2 19.20 2.78 -22.36
CA SER A 2 18.39 4.02 -22.29
C SER A 2 17.88 4.23 -20.87
N GLN A 3 17.70 5.48 -20.45
CA GLN A 3 17.17 5.85 -19.14
C GLN A 3 15.81 5.19 -18.85
N LEU A 4 15.00 4.95 -19.89
CA LEU A 4 13.75 4.18 -19.79
C LEU A 4 14.00 2.77 -19.28
N THR A 5 14.99 2.06 -19.82
CA THR A 5 15.29 0.67 -19.44
C THR A 5 15.68 0.58 -17.95
N GLU A 6 16.40 1.57 -17.43
CA GLU A 6 16.77 1.63 -16.01
C GLU A 6 15.56 1.91 -15.10
N ILE A 7 14.64 2.79 -15.53
CA ILE A 7 13.40 3.07 -14.81
C ILE A 7 12.51 1.82 -14.80
N VAL A 8 12.35 1.14 -15.93
CA VAL A 8 11.57 -0.11 -16.02
C VAL A 8 12.14 -1.17 -15.08
N ALA A 9 13.46 -1.40 -15.10
CA ALA A 9 14.11 -2.35 -14.20
C ALA A 9 13.91 -1.99 -12.70
N SER A 10 13.89 -0.69 -12.37
CA SER A 10 13.64 -0.21 -11.01
C SER A 10 12.19 -0.45 -10.58
N VAL A 11 11.22 -0.19 -11.45
CA VAL A 11 9.80 -0.46 -11.20
C VAL A 11 9.56 -1.96 -11.05
N GLU A 12 10.15 -2.81 -11.90
CA GLU A 12 10.07 -4.27 -11.77
C GLU A 12 10.63 -4.80 -10.45
N LEU A 13 11.69 -4.19 -9.93
CA LEU A 13 12.29 -4.56 -8.65
C LEU A 13 11.36 -4.19 -7.49
N VAL A 14 10.78 -2.99 -7.51
CA VAL A 14 9.78 -2.56 -6.53
C VAL A 14 8.54 -3.45 -6.59
N THR A 15 8.02 -3.74 -7.78
CA THR A 15 6.86 -4.62 -7.97
C THR A 15 7.10 -6.01 -7.37
N ARG A 16 8.27 -6.62 -7.63
CA ARG A 16 8.64 -7.91 -7.00
C ARG A 16 8.69 -7.83 -5.47
N SER A 17 9.21 -6.73 -4.92
CA SER A 17 9.22 -6.52 -3.46
C SER A 17 7.80 -6.38 -2.88
N LEU A 18 6.89 -5.74 -3.61
CA LEU A 18 5.48 -5.62 -3.22
C LEU A 18 4.77 -6.98 -3.29
N GLU A 19 5.05 -7.79 -4.32
CA GLU A 19 4.52 -9.15 -4.44
C GLU A 19 4.99 -10.05 -3.29
N GLN A 20 6.26 -9.98 -2.90
CA GLN A 20 6.78 -10.71 -1.74
C GLN A 20 6.08 -10.28 -0.44
N THR A 21 5.91 -8.97 -0.24
CA THR A 21 5.18 -8.42 0.92
C THR A 21 3.73 -8.91 0.94
N ARG A 22 3.05 -8.90 -0.20
CA ARG A 22 1.68 -9.41 -0.36
C ARG A 22 1.60 -10.88 0.03
N GLN A 23 2.49 -11.73 -0.49
CA GLN A 23 2.50 -13.16 -0.20
C GLN A 23 2.74 -13.43 1.29
N GLY A 24 3.70 -12.72 1.91
CA GLY A 24 3.96 -12.81 3.34
C GLY A 24 2.75 -12.40 4.19
N SER A 25 2.08 -11.31 3.79
CA SER A 25 0.85 -10.83 4.44
C SER A 25 -0.29 -11.85 4.37
N VAL A 26 -0.49 -12.52 3.24
CA VAL A 26 -1.52 -13.58 3.09
C VAL A 26 -1.22 -14.78 3.99
N ALA A 27 0.05 -15.20 4.06
CA ALA A 27 0.44 -16.31 4.93
C ALA A 27 0.23 -15.96 6.40
N TRP A 28 0.65 -14.76 6.82
CA TRP A 28 0.47 -14.26 8.17
C TRP A 28 -1.01 -14.15 8.56
N GLN A 29 -1.86 -13.65 7.67
CA GLN A 29 -3.30 -13.55 7.90
C GLN A 29 -3.94 -14.92 8.14
N ARG A 30 -3.54 -15.95 7.38
CA ARG A 30 -4.05 -17.32 7.57
C ARG A 30 -3.64 -17.87 8.94
N GLN A 31 -2.39 -17.65 9.35
CA GLN A 31 -1.92 -18.06 10.66
C GLN A 31 -2.69 -17.37 11.79
N LEU A 32 -2.86 -16.05 11.68
CA LEU A 32 -3.60 -15.27 12.67
C LEU A 32 -5.07 -15.74 12.80
N ALA A 33 -5.72 -16.06 11.68
CA ALA A 33 -7.08 -16.59 11.71
C ALA A 33 -7.16 -17.95 12.43
N GLN A 34 -6.18 -18.83 12.23
CA GLN A 34 -6.09 -20.11 12.94
C GLN A 34 -5.87 -19.91 14.44
N ASP A 35 -4.92 -19.04 14.82
CA ASP A 35 -4.61 -18.76 16.22
C ASP A 35 -5.83 -18.18 16.95
N VAL A 36 -6.59 -17.28 16.30
CA VAL A 36 -7.84 -16.72 16.84
C VAL A 36 -8.90 -17.80 17.04
N SER A 37 -9.09 -18.71 16.07
CA SER A 37 -10.03 -19.82 16.22
C SER A 37 -9.68 -20.70 17.42
N VAL A 38 -8.40 -21.01 17.62
CA VAL A 38 -7.93 -21.78 18.78
C VAL A 38 -8.23 -21.05 20.10
N ILE A 39 -7.98 -19.75 20.16
CA ILE A 39 -8.28 -18.94 21.36
C ILE A 39 -9.78 -18.95 21.66
N ILE A 40 -10.63 -18.81 20.64
CA ILE A 40 -12.10 -18.86 20.79
C ILE A 40 -12.55 -20.22 21.34
N ASP A 41 -12.03 -21.31 20.77
CA ASP A 41 -12.37 -22.66 21.19
C ASP A 41 -11.90 -22.95 22.63
N GLN A 42 -10.72 -22.44 23.02
CA GLN A 42 -10.17 -22.61 24.37
C GLN A 42 -10.85 -21.72 25.43
N ALA A 43 -11.27 -20.51 25.06
CA ALA A 43 -11.90 -19.57 25.98
C ALA A 43 -13.33 -20.01 26.38
N GLY A 44 -13.99 -20.83 25.56
CA GLY A 44 -15.34 -21.32 25.81
C GLY A 44 -16.40 -20.20 25.95
N GLY A 45 -17.63 -20.59 26.29
CA GLY A 45 -18.76 -19.65 26.44
C GLY A 45 -18.71 -18.73 27.68
N SER A 46 -17.73 -18.91 28.56
CA SER A 46 -17.57 -18.17 29.82
C SER A 46 -16.44 -17.14 29.79
N ALA A 47 -15.92 -16.82 28.61
CA ALA A 47 -14.88 -15.82 28.43
C ALA A 47 -15.29 -14.47 29.03
N GLY A 48 -14.48 -13.95 29.96
CA GLY A 48 -14.68 -12.63 30.55
C GLY A 48 -14.57 -11.50 29.50
N PRO A 49 -15.02 -10.28 29.83
CA PRO A 49 -15.04 -9.14 28.90
C PRO A 49 -13.68 -8.84 28.27
N GLU A 50 -12.58 -9.04 28.99
CA GLU A 50 -11.21 -8.82 28.52
C GLU A 50 -10.82 -9.72 27.32
N ILE A 51 -11.26 -10.98 27.32
CA ILE A 51 -11.01 -11.91 26.20
C ILE A 51 -11.81 -11.47 24.98
N ARG A 52 -13.05 -11.00 25.18
CA ARG A 52 -13.88 -10.48 24.10
C ARG A 52 -13.26 -9.24 23.46
N ASP A 53 -12.75 -8.31 24.27
CA ASP A 53 -12.09 -7.09 23.78
C ASP A 53 -10.80 -7.42 23.01
N CYS A 54 -10.01 -8.39 23.50
CA CYS A 54 -8.85 -8.89 22.79
C CYS A 54 -9.23 -9.47 21.40
N LEU A 55 -10.26 -10.31 21.33
CA LEU A 55 -10.75 -10.88 20.07
C LEU A 55 -11.25 -9.80 19.08
N VAL A 56 -11.90 -8.74 19.58
CA VAL A 56 -12.31 -7.59 18.76
C VAL A 56 -11.10 -6.87 18.20
N ALA A 57 -10.07 -6.61 19.02
CA ALA A 57 -8.84 -5.96 18.57
C ALA A 57 -8.12 -6.79 17.50
N VAL A 58 -8.04 -8.12 17.67
CA VAL A 58 -7.42 -9.00 16.68
C VAL A 58 -8.22 -9.02 15.37
N ARG A 59 -9.55 -9.04 15.43
CA ARG A 59 -10.41 -8.93 14.23
C ARG A 59 -10.20 -7.62 13.47
N SER A 60 -10.03 -6.51 14.20
CA SER A 60 -9.69 -5.21 13.59
C SER A 60 -8.33 -5.24 12.90
N ALA A 61 -7.32 -5.87 13.51
CA ALA A 61 -6.00 -6.04 12.89
C ALA A 61 -6.06 -6.88 11.60
N ILE A 62 -6.84 -7.98 11.60
CA ILE A 62 -7.08 -8.78 10.39
C ILE A 62 -7.69 -7.93 9.27
N THR A 63 -8.66 -7.09 9.61
CA THR A 63 -9.35 -6.21 8.65
C THR A 63 -8.39 -5.17 8.06
N ALA A 64 -7.54 -4.55 8.87
CA ALA A 64 -6.52 -3.61 8.41
C ALA A 64 -5.53 -4.27 7.44
N VAL A 65 -5.12 -5.51 7.71
CA VAL A 65 -4.22 -6.26 6.82
C VAL A 65 -4.90 -6.64 5.50
N GLN A 66 -6.19 -6.97 5.50
CA GLN A 66 -6.97 -7.18 4.26
C GLN A 66 -7.02 -5.91 3.40
N GLN A 67 -7.23 -4.75 4.02
CA GLN A 67 -7.23 -3.46 3.32
C GLN A 67 -5.85 -3.16 2.71
N MET A 68 -4.78 -3.38 3.48
CA MET A 68 -3.41 -3.25 2.99
C MET A 68 -3.13 -4.17 1.79
N GLN A 69 -3.58 -5.44 1.84
CA GLN A 69 -3.44 -6.37 0.70
C GLN A 69 -4.16 -5.87 -0.55
N ALA A 70 -5.38 -5.33 -0.40
CA ALA A 70 -6.11 -4.75 -1.54
C ALA A 70 -5.37 -3.54 -2.15
N SER A 71 -4.76 -2.69 -1.31
CA SER A 71 -3.93 -1.58 -1.79
C SER A 71 -2.66 -2.07 -2.50
N LEU A 72 -2.00 -3.11 -1.98
CA LEU A 72 -0.84 -3.73 -2.64
C LEU A 72 -1.21 -4.30 -4.01
N ASP A 73 -2.38 -4.96 -4.11
CA ASP A 73 -2.88 -5.52 -5.37
C ASP A 73 -3.11 -4.43 -6.42
N ALA A 74 -3.69 -3.30 -6.01
CA ALA A 74 -3.87 -2.15 -6.89
C ALA A 74 -2.52 -1.56 -7.36
N CYS A 75 -1.56 -1.39 -6.44
CA CYS A 75 -0.23 -0.88 -6.77
C CYS A 75 0.51 -1.80 -7.76
N ILE A 76 0.49 -3.11 -7.52
CA ILE A 76 1.09 -4.12 -8.40
C ILE A 76 0.42 -4.09 -9.78
N GLY A 77 -0.91 -4.01 -9.83
CA GLY A 77 -1.65 -3.90 -11.09
C GLY A 77 -1.23 -2.68 -11.92
N ILE A 78 -1.23 -1.50 -11.31
CA ILE A 78 -0.81 -0.24 -11.97
C ILE A 78 0.64 -0.33 -12.47
N ALA A 79 1.55 -0.87 -11.67
CA ALA A 79 2.95 -1.01 -12.05
C ALA A 79 3.14 -1.97 -13.23
N ASN A 80 2.42 -3.10 -13.24
CA ASN A 80 2.46 -4.06 -14.33
C ASN A 80 1.88 -3.50 -15.64
N ASP A 81 0.76 -2.77 -15.56
CA ASP A 81 0.16 -2.09 -16.71
C ASP A 81 1.13 -1.05 -17.30
N TRP A 82 1.82 -0.29 -16.44
CA TRP A 82 2.82 0.69 -16.86
C TRP A 82 4.04 0.02 -17.52
N ILE A 83 4.59 -1.05 -16.93
CA ILE A 83 5.70 -1.81 -17.51
C ILE A 83 5.31 -2.34 -18.89
N ALA A 84 4.11 -2.93 -19.02
CA ALA A 84 3.62 -3.47 -20.29
C ALA A 84 3.48 -2.38 -21.38
N GLY A 85 2.99 -1.19 -21.01
CA GLY A 85 2.93 -0.03 -21.91
C GLY A 85 4.30 0.50 -22.30
N ALA A 86 5.25 0.54 -21.37
CA ALA A 86 6.62 0.99 -21.59
C ALA A 86 7.45 0.01 -22.43
N ALA A 87 7.16 -1.30 -22.35
CA ALA A 87 7.85 -2.34 -23.12
C ALA A 87 7.62 -2.23 -24.65
N GLY A 88 6.60 -1.50 -25.10
CA GLY A 88 6.32 -1.20 -26.52
C GLY A 88 6.55 0.26 -26.93
N ALA A 89 6.69 1.18 -25.96
CA ALA A 89 6.90 2.59 -26.23
C ALA A 89 8.40 2.89 -26.27
N GLY A 90 8.94 3.05 -27.48
CA GLY A 90 10.30 3.54 -27.67
C GLY A 90 10.48 4.87 -26.92
N THR A 91 11.20 4.83 -25.79
CA THR A 91 11.55 5.98 -24.92
C THR A 91 10.41 6.99 -24.72
N PRO A 92 9.58 6.87 -23.67
CA PRO A 92 8.71 7.95 -23.29
C PRO A 92 9.57 9.18 -22.96
N PRO A 93 9.12 10.40 -23.32
CA PRO A 93 9.80 11.61 -22.92
C PRO A 93 9.93 11.64 -21.39
N PRO A 94 10.99 12.27 -20.85
CA PRO A 94 11.16 12.37 -19.40
C PRO A 94 9.89 12.95 -18.79
N VAL A 95 9.37 12.29 -17.75
CA VAL A 95 8.21 12.76 -16.99
C VAL A 95 8.62 14.01 -16.23
N ALA A 96 8.66 15.14 -16.93
CA ALA A 96 8.72 16.46 -16.35
C ALA A 96 7.31 16.79 -15.85
N GLY A 97 7.03 16.49 -14.58
CA GLY A 97 5.95 17.20 -13.89
C GLY A 97 4.93 16.38 -13.10
N HIS A 98 5.13 15.10 -12.80
CA HIS A 98 4.27 14.40 -11.82
C HIS A 98 5.13 13.67 -10.77
N VAL A 99 5.77 14.47 -9.92
CA VAL A 99 6.13 14.01 -8.58
C VAL A 99 4.82 14.02 -7.79
N MET A 100 4.30 12.85 -7.45
CA MET A 100 3.22 12.78 -6.45
C MET A 100 3.80 13.29 -5.13
N SER A 101 3.48 14.53 -4.77
CA SER A 101 3.87 15.12 -3.49
C SER A 101 3.08 14.43 -2.38
N PHE A 102 3.72 13.50 -1.68
CA PHE A 102 3.21 13.02 -0.39
C PHE A 102 3.59 14.05 0.66
N GLY A 103 2.66 14.95 0.96
CA GLY A 103 2.84 15.98 1.97
C GLY A 103 2.28 17.31 1.49
N ALA A 104 1.16 17.71 2.08
CA ALA A 104 0.62 19.05 1.92
C ALA A 104 1.60 20.07 2.51
N GLU A 105 2.06 21.01 1.70
CA GLU A 105 2.31 22.36 2.18
C GLU A 105 1.09 23.20 1.74
N PRO A 106 0.37 23.86 2.67
CA PRO A 106 -0.64 24.84 2.27
C PRO A 106 0.08 25.98 1.54
N GLU A 107 -0.42 26.35 0.36
CA GLU A 107 0.06 27.51 -0.38
C GLU A 107 0.03 28.76 0.53
N PRO A 108 1.06 29.61 0.49
CA PRO A 108 0.98 30.91 1.13
C PRO A 108 -0.04 31.76 0.38
N ASP A 109 -1.09 32.16 1.10
CA ASP A 109 -2.12 33.09 0.67
C ASP A 109 -1.52 34.32 -0.02
N GLU A 110 -2.14 34.70 -1.14
CA GLU A 110 -1.84 35.89 -1.92
C GLU A 110 -1.85 37.17 -1.05
N GLU A 111 -0.69 37.75 -0.77
CA GLU A 111 -0.63 39.17 -0.37
C GLU A 111 -0.72 40.07 -1.60
N VAL A 112 -1.97 40.39 -1.91
CA VAL A 112 -2.51 41.55 -2.63
C VAL A 112 -1.49 42.68 -2.88
N HIS A 113 -1.30 42.99 -4.16
CA HIS A 113 -0.62 44.20 -4.63
C HIS A 113 -1.22 45.49 -4.06
N GLY A 114 -0.57 46.04 -3.03
CA GLY A 114 -0.78 47.40 -2.54
C GLY A 114 0.03 48.41 -3.34
N HIS A 115 -0.58 48.99 -4.36
CA HIS A 115 -0.08 50.18 -5.04
C HIS A 115 -0.20 51.40 -4.10
N ARG A 116 0.90 51.96 -3.63
CA ARG A 116 0.90 53.34 -3.14
C ARG A 116 2.22 54.04 -3.43
N ARG A 117 2.09 55.18 -4.09
CA ARG A 117 3.13 56.20 -4.26
C ARG A 117 3.63 56.72 -2.91
#